data_AF-A0AAW2XM35-F1
#
_entry.id   AF-A0AAW2XM35-F1
#
_cell.length_a   1.000
_cell.length_b   1.000
_cell.length_c   1.000
_cell.angle_alpha   90.00
_cell.angle_beta   90.00
_cell.angle_gamma   90.00
#
_symmetry.space_group_name_H-M   'P 1'
#
loop_
_entity.id
_entity.type
_entity.pdbx_description
1 polymer ?
#
loop_
_entity_poly.entity_id
_entity_poly.type
_entity_poly.pdbx_seq_one_letter_code
_entity_poly.pdbx_strand_id
1 'polypeptide(L)'
;MTKKPFVGQSAIASSLLDLVHTDICELLNTPVRGGFSYFITFTDDHSRYGYVYLMRYKSEAFGEFKEYRLEVENQTGCKIKALRSD
;
A
#
# COMPACT_ATOMS: atom_id res chain seq x y z
N MET A 1 -17.08 -2.09 -11.04
CA MET A 1 -16.11 -3.07 -11.59
C MET A 1 -15.69 -3.97 -10.45
N THR A 2 -16.09 -5.25 -10.46
CA THR A 2 -15.68 -6.20 -9.44
C THR A 2 -14.48 -6.97 -10.01
N LYS A 3 -13.28 -6.74 -9.46
CA LYS A 3 -12.09 -7.53 -9.85
C LYS A 3 -12.33 -8.98 -9.44
N LYS A 4 -11.87 -9.92 -10.29
CA LYS A 4 -11.92 -11.36 -9.96
C LYS A 4 -11.02 -11.61 -8.74
N PRO A 5 -11.43 -12.47 -7.79
CA PRO A 5 -10.56 -12.85 -6.68
C PRO A 5 -9.29 -13.47 -7.24
N PHE A 6 -8.14 -13.11 -6.65
CA PHE A 6 -6.86 -13.68 -7.03
C PHE A 6 -6.88 -15.19 -6.78
N VAL A 7 -6.70 -15.98 -7.85
CA VAL A 7 -6.58 -17.44 -7.78
C VAL A 7 -5.13 -17.77 -7.46
N GLY A 8 -4.81 -17.73 -6.17
CA GLY A 8 -3.53 -18.15 -5.63
C GLY A 8 -3.74 -18.48 -4.16
N GLN A 9 -3.27 -19.65 -3.74
CA GLN A 9 -3.44 -20.17 -2.38
C GLN A 9 -3.03 -19.07 -1.38
N SER A 10 -4.01 -18.48 -0.70
CA SER A 10 -3.79 -17.38 0.25
C SER A 10 -3.20 -17.95 1.53
N ALA A 11 -1.94 -18.38 1.47
CA ALA A 11 -1.16 -18.51 2.67
C ALA A 11 -1.04 -17.09 3.24
N ILE A 12 -1.71 -16.86 4.37
CA ILE A 12 -1.52 -15.65 5.17
C ILE A 12 -0.02 -15.54 5.47
N ALA A 13 0.53 -14.35 5.32
CA ALA A 13 1.90 -14.05 5.70
C ALA A 13 2.19 -14.55 7.11
N SER A 14 3.33 -15.21 7.31
CA SER A 14 3.69 -15.82 8.60
C SER A 14 4.28 -14.83 9.59
N SER A 15 4.74 -13.67 9.11
CA SER A 15 5.41 -12.64 9.91
C SER A 15 5.19 -11.26 9.30
N LEU A 16 5.42 -10.23 10.12
CA LEU A 16 5.35 -8.83 9.68
C LEU A 16 6.23 -8.59 8.45
N LEU A 17 5.68 -7.86 7.49
CA LEU A 17 6.32 -7.41 6.26
C LEU A 17 6.74 -8.55 5.30
N ASP A 18 6.30 -9.79 5.53
CA ASP A 18 6.48 -10.89 4.56
C ASP A 18 5.78 -10.58 3.23
N LEU A 19 4.59 -9.98 3.30
CA LEU A 19 3.79 -9.57 2.15
C LEU A 19 3.06 -8.28 2.47
N VAL A 20 3.30 -7.24 1.67
CA VAL A 20 2.54 -5.99 1.71
C VAL A 20 1.71 -5.90 0.44
N HIS A 21 0.41 -5.70 0.59
CA HIS A 21 -0.49 -5.39 -0.52
C HIS A 21 -0.56 -3.88 -0.72
N THR A 22 -0.62 -3.43 -1.96
CA THR A 22 -0.72 -2.02 -2.31
C THR A 22 -1.74 -1.79 -3.42
N ASP A 23 -2.44 -0.67 -3.31
CA ASP A 23 -3.38 -0.21 -4.33
C ASP A 23 -3.34 1.33 -4.42
N ILE A 24 -3.52 1.84 -5.64
CA ILE A 24 -3.65 3.27 -5.91
C ILE A 24 -5.11 3.55 -6.25
N CYS A 25 -5.74 4.34 -5.39
CA CYS A 25 -7.12 4.76 -5.56
C CYS A 25 -7.18 6.23 -6.02
N GLU A 26 -8.22 6.57 -6.78
CA GLU A 26 -8.54 7.94 -7.14
C GLU A 26 -9.58 8.50 -6.17
N LEU A 27 -9.41 9.73 -5.71
CA LEU A 27 -10.46 10.42 -4.97
C LEU A 27 -11.52 10.90 -5.96
N LEU A 28 -12.76 10.44 -5.77
CA LEU A 28 -13.86 10.71 -6.72
C LEU A 28 -14.17 12.21 -6.85
N ASN A 29 -14.26 12.66 -8.12
CA ASN A 29 -14.83 13.90 -8.67
C ASN A 29 -14.40 15.27 -8.09
N THR A 30 -13.74 15.35 -6.95
CA THR A 30 -13.26 16.62 -6.39
C THR A 30 -11.96 16.39 -5.64
N PRO A 31 -10.84 17.05 -6.03
CA PRO A 31 -9.61 17.00 -5.27
C PRO A 31 -9.88 17.41 -3.82
N VAL A 32 -9.33 16.67 -2.85
CA VAL A 32 -9.38 17.12 -1.46
C VAL A 32 -8.55 18.39 -1.29
N ARG A 33 -8.80 19.12 -0.19
CA ARG A 33 -8.05 20.33 0.14
C ARG A 33 -6.54 20.07 0.01
N GLY A 34 -5.86 20.90 -0.80
CA GLY A 34 -4.43 20.73 -1.10
C GLY A 34 -4.12 20.11 -2.46
N GLY A 35 -5.14 19.77 -3.28
CA GLY A 35 -4.97 19.34 -4.66
C GLY A 35 -4.62 17.86 -4.83
N PHE A 36 -4.88 17.04 -3.82
CA PHE A 36 -4.66 15.59 -3.89
C PHE A 36 -5.84 14.92 -4.60
N SER A 37 -5.53 14.11 -5.60
CA SER A 37 -6.50 13.40 -6.46
C SER A 37 -6.34 11.89 -6.36
N TYR A 38 -5.28 11.41 -5.72
CA TYR A 38 -4.96 10.01 -5.56
C TYR A 38 -4.57 9.71 -4.11
N PHE A 39 -4.67 8.45 -3.72
CA PHE A 39 -3.99 7.94 -2.54
C PHE A 39 -3.47 6.54 -2.82
N ILE A 40 -2.35 6.20 -2.18
CA ILE A 40 -1.80 4.85 -2.20
C ILE A 40 -1.99 4.23 -0.82
N THR A 41 -2.36 2.96 -0.81
CA THR A 41 -2.46 2.16 0.41
C THR A 41 -1.33 1.14 0.47
N PHE A 42 -0.87 0.85 1.69
CA PHE A 42 0.03 -0.27 1.97
C PHE A 42 -0.53 -1.05 3.15
N THR A 43 -0.90 -2.30 2.93
CA THR A 43 -1.49 -3.16 3.96
C THR A 43 -0.60 -4.37 4.19
N ASP A 44 -0.10 -4.52 5.41
CA ASP A 44 0.65 -5.71 5.81
C ASP A 44 -0.29 -6.92 5.92
N ASP A 45 0.04 -8.01 5.23
CA ASP A 45 -0.81 -9.20 5.18
C ASP A 45 -0.83 -9.94 6.53
N HIS A 46 0.22 -9.89 7.34
CA HIS A 46 0.24 -10.58 8.62
C HIS A 46 -0.60 -9.85 9.69
N SER A 47 -0.29 -8.58 9.94
CA SER A 47 -0.94 -7.77 10.99
C SER A 47 -2.26 -7.13 10.57
N ARG A 48 -2.53 -7.05 9.25
CA ARG A 48 -3.64 -6.28 8.67
C ARG A 48 -3.55 -4.77 8.94
N TYR A 49 -2.42 -4.28 9.42
CA TYR A 49 -2.18 -2.85 9.59
C TYR A 49 -2.03 -2.16 8.24
N GLY A 50 -2.71 -1.04 8.05
CA GLY A 50 -2.76 -0.29 6.80
C GLY A 50 -2.21 1.13 6.94
N TYR A 51 -1.49 1.57 5.92
CA TYR A 51 -1.03 2.95 5.74
C TYR A 51 -1.72 3.57 4.53
N VAL A 52 -1.94 4.88 4.59
CA VAL A 52 -2.52 5.68 3.50
C VAL A 52 -1.69 6.93 3.28
N TYR A 53 -1.22 7.13 2.05
CA TYR A 53 -0.48 8.33 1.65
C TYR A 53 -1.26 9.06 0.55
N LEU A 54 -1.46 10.37 0.71
CA LEU A 54 -2.15 11.21 -0.26
C LEU A 54 -1.19 11.67 -1.36
N MET A 55 -1.64 11.62 -2.62
CA MET A 55 -0.85 11.99 -3.78
C MET A 55 -1.62 12.93 -4.71
N ARG A 56 -0.92 13.89 -5.30
CA ARG A 56 -1.42 14.76 -6.37
C ARG A 56 -1.38 14.07 -7.72
N TYR A 57 -0.37 13.23 -7.94
CA TYR A 57 -0.15 12.51 -9.20
C TYR A 57 0.20 11.04 -8.93
N LYS A 58 -0.25 10.11 -9.80
CA LYS A 58 0.13 8.70 -9.69
C LYS A 58 1.65 8.47 -9.76
N SER A 59 2.40 9.38 -10.36
CA SER A 59 3.87 9.34 -10.43
C SER A 59 4.56 9.48 -9.07
N GLU A 60 3.86 9.95 -8.03
CA GLU A 60 4.41 10.09 -6.68
C GLU A 60 4.48 8.75 -5.93
N ALA A 61 3.80 7.70 -6.43
CA ALA A 61 3.67 6.40 -5.75
C ALA A 61 4.99 5.74 -5.35
N PHE A 62 6.02 5.83 -6.20
CA PHE A 62 7.33 5.27 -5.87
C PHE A 62 8.05 6.06 -4.78
N GLY A 63 7.80 7.37 -4.69
CA GLY A 63 8.27 8.20 -3.58
C GLY A 63 7.62 7.77 -2.27
N GLU A 64 6.28 7.71 -2.25
CA GLU A 64 5.53 7.27 -1.07
C GLU A 64 5.93 5.86 -0.61
N PHE A 65 6.20 4.93 -1.54
CA PHE A 65 6.69 3.60 -1.18
C PHE A 65 8.05 3.61 -0.46
N LYS A 66 8.97 4.51 -0.83
CA LYS A 66 10.27 4.61 -0.16
C LYS A 66 10.11 5.12 1.27
N GLU A 67 9.27 6.12 1.46
CA GLU A 67 8.97 6.67 2.79
C GLU A 67 8.29 5.61 3.66
N TYR A 68 7.25 4.96 3.14
CA TYR A 68 6.59 3.82 3.79
C TYR A 68 7.59 2.74 4.20
N ARG A 69 8.45 2.29 3.28
CA ARG A 69 9.45 1.25 3.55
C ARG A 69 10.39 1.68 4.67
N LEU A 70 10.93 2.89 4.61
CA LEU A 70 11.85 3.40 5.63
C LEU A 70 11.15 3.44 7.00
N GLU A 71 9.92 3.94 7.04
CA GLU A 71 9.11 4.04 8.25
C GLU A 71 8.87 2.66 8.89
N VAL A 72 8.28 1.71 8.15
CA VAL A 72 7.88 0.42 8.73
C VAL A 72 9.06 -0.48 9.06
N GLU A 73 10.14 -0.44 8.26
CA GLU A 73 11.34 -1.21 8.55
C GLU A 73 12.05 -0.69 9.81
N ASN A 74 12.03 0.63 10.05
CA ASN A 74 12.59 1.22 11.27
C ASN A 74 11.73 0.93 12.50
N GLN A 75 10.39 0.99 12.37
CA GLN A 75 9.48 0.75 13.50
C GLN A 75 9.47 -0.72 13.95
N THR A 76 9.55 -1.65 13.00
CA THR A 76 9.39 -3.09 13.28
C THR A 76 10.71 -3.85 13.38
N GLY A 77 11.81 -3.28 12.86
CA GLY A 77 13.08 -4.00 12.68
C GLY A 77 13.04 -5.10 11.62
N CYS A 78 11.90 -5.29 10.94
CA CYS A 78 11.71 -6.26 9.86
C CYS A 78 11.96 -5.61 8.49
N LYS A 79 12.09 -6.43 7.44
CA LYS A 79 12.27 -5.98 6.06
C LYS A 79 11.08 -6.40 5.21
N ILE A 80 10.65 -5.54 4.30
CA ILE A 80 9.62 -5.90 3.31
C ILE A 80 10.19 -6.96 2.37
N LYS A 81 9.58 -8.15 2.34
CA LYS A 81 10.04 -9.26 1.49
C LYS A 81 9.37 -9.29 0.12
N ALA A 82 8.08 -8.99 0.08
CA ALA A 82 7.31 -8.94 -1.16
C ALA A 82 6.30 -7.80 -1.13
N LEU A 83 6.16 -7.12 -2.26
CA LEU A 83 5.11 -6.16 -2.53
C LEU A 83 4.17 -6.77 -3.59
N ARG A 84 2.87 -6.73 -3.34
CA ARG A 84 1.84 -7.14 -4.30
C ARG A 84 0.98 -5.93 -4.64
N SER A 85 0.96 -5.57 -5.92
CA SER A 85 0.04 -4.58 -6.48
C SER A 85 -1.08 -5.29 -7.22
N ASP A 86 -2.27 -4.70 -7.16
CA ASP A 86 -3.45 -5.13 -7.93
C ASP A 86 -3.48 -4.64 -9.39
#